data_AF-A0A7K0A173-F1
#
_entry.id   AF-A0A7K0A173-F1
#
_cell.length_a   1.000
_cell.length_b   1.000
_cell.length_c   1.000
_cell.angle_alpha   90.00
_cell.angle_beta   90.00
_cell.angle_gamma   90.00
#
_symmetry.space_group_name_H-M   'P 1'
#
loop_
_entity.id
_entity.type
_entity.pdbx_description
1 polymer ?
#
loop_
_entity_poly.entity_id
_entity_poly.type
_entity_poly.pdbx_seq_one_letter_code
_entity_poly.pdbx_strand_id
1 'polypeptide(L)'
;MTRAKVLGLRALNRALLERQMLLRRKKRSVEDALEHLIGLQAQAPNPPYVGLWTRLQGFRPERLARRITDRSAVRIALMRSTIHLVTARDCVALRPLMQPVLERGLTGRVGRELEGIDGRSSQTTRNGMVPGALLADGFFAGTWKITRAGQASATLVVEPYGRRLTKEDAAETTEEGLRLLAFVAPDREHEVRLTPPR
;
A
#
# COMPACT_ATOMS: atom_id res chain seq x y z
N MET A 1 8.09 52.47 15.06
CA MET A 1 7.96 50.99 15.01
C MET A 1 6.67 50.63 14.29
N THR A 2 6.75 50.00 13.12
CA THR A 2 5.56 49.61 12.35
C THR A 2 4.94 48.36 12.98
N ARG A 3 3.70 48.48 13.47
CA ARG A 3 2.97 47.37 14.11
C ARG A 3 2.76 46.25 13.08
N ALA A 4 3.22 45.04 13.36
CA ALA A 4 3.05 43.90 12.48
C ALA A 4 1.56 43.67 12.19
N LYS A 5 1.20 43.50 10.91
CA LYS A 5 -0.18 43.26 10.49
C LYS A 5 -0.61 41.85 10.91
N VAL A 6 -1.59 41.77 11.81
CA VAL A 6 -2.19 40.49 12.22
C VAL A 6 -3.04 39.93 11.08
N LEU A 7 -2.80 38.68 10.69
CA LEU A 7 -3.58 37.99 9.64
C LEU A 7 -4.85 37.38 10.22
N GLY A 8 -6.00 37.70 9.63
CA GLY A 8 -7.27 37.04 9.97
C GLY A 8 -7.41 35.63 9.40
N LEU A 9 -8.39 34.86 9.89
CA LEU A 9 -8.62 33.46 9.51
C LEU A 9 -8.76 33.25 7.99
N ARG A 10 -9.49 34.14 7.32
CA ARG A 10 -9.64 34.09 5.85
C ARG A 10 -8.29 34.25 5.14
N ALA A 11 -7.45 35.16 5.60
CA ALA A 11 -6.13 35.39 5.01
C ALA A 11 -5.21 34.17 5.22
N LEU A 12 -5.21 33.59 6.42
CA LEU A 12 -4.48 32.35 6.72
C LEU A 12 -4.94 31.18 5.83
N ASN A 13 -6.24 31.02 5.66
CA ASN A 13 -6.80 29.98 4.80
C ASN A 13 -6.44 30.18 3.33
N ARG A 14 -6.54 31.40 2.80
CA ARG A 14 -6.13 31.69 1.41
C ARG A 14 -4.63 31.46 1.22
N ALA A 15 -3.80 31.84 2.18
CA ALA A 15 -2.37 31.55 2.16
C ALA A 15 -2.10 30.03 2.15
N LEU A 16 -2.83 29.24 2.94
CA LEU A 16 -2.72 27.78 2.94
C LEU A 16 -3.11 27.17 1.58
N LEU A 17 -4.25 27.57 1.02
CA LEU A 17 -4.72 27.05 -0.27
C LEU A 17 -3.81 27.48 -1.43
N GLU A 18 -3.23 28.68 -1.39
CA GLU A 18 -2.23 29.11 -2.38
C GLU A 18 -0.96 28.26 -2.28
N ARG A 19 -0.47 27.98 -1.06
CA ARG A 19 0.67 27.06 -0.84
C ARG A 19 0.34 25.64 -1.30
N GLN A 20 -0.91 25.21 -1.21
CA GLN A 20 -1.33 23.90 -1.72
C GLN A 20 -1.67 23.90 -3.22
N MET A 21 -1.53 25.04 -3.90
CA MET A 21 -1.84 25.22 -5.33
C MET A 21 -3.31 24.98 -5.67
N LEU A 22 -4.22 25.24 -4.72
CA LEU A 22 -5.66 25.01 -4.84
C LEU A 22 -6.46 26.25 -5.22
N LEU A 23 -5.92 27.46 -5.03
CA LEU A 23 -6.58 28.68 -5.53
C LEU A 23 -6.42 28.84 -7.05
N ARG A 24 -5.31 28.34 -7.58
CA ARG A 24 -5.00 28.35 -9.00
C ARG A 24 -4.01 27.24 -9.32
N ARG A 25 -4.19 26.62 -10.49
CA ARG A 25 -3.21 25.66 -11.01
C ARG A 25 -1.90 26.37 -11.33
N LYS A 26 -0.78 25.73 -11.01
CA LYS A 26 0.58 26.27 -11.22
C LYS A 26 1.27 25.59 -12.40
N LYS A 27 2.13 26.32 -13.11
CA LYS A 27 3.10 25.76 -14.06
C LYS A 27 4.28 25.21 -13.24
N ARG A 28 4.21 23.95 -12.84
CA ARG A 28 5.25 23.22 -12.09
C ARG A 28 5.35 21.79 -12.60
N SER A 29 6.49 21.14 -12.39
CA SER A 29 6.63 19.72 -12.64
C SER A 29 5.82 18.89 -11.62
N VAL A 30 5.70 17.57 -11.86
CA VAL A 30 5.03 16.67 -10.92
C VAL A 30 5.88 16.52 -9.65
N GLU A 31 7.18 16.50 -9.82
CA GLU A 31 8.21 16.32 -8.81
C GLU A 31 8.23 17.52 -7.88
N ASP A 32 8.31 18.74 -8.43
CA ASP A 32 8.23 19.97 -7.63
C ASP A 32 6.93 20.02 -6.81
N ALA A 33 5.83 19.50 -7.36
CA ALA A 33 4.55 19.46 -6.68
C ALA A 33 4.55 18.43 -5.54
N LEU A 34 5.09 17.23 -5.78
CA LEU A 34 5.22 16.19 -4.77
C LEU A 34 6.14 16.65 -3.64
N GLU A 35 7.32 17.22 -3.95
CA GLU A 35 8.28 17.70 -2.95
C GLU A 35 7.69 18.86 -2.13
N HIS A 36 7.04 19.82 -2.80
CA HIS A 36 6.42 20.96 -2.13
C HIS A 36 5.26 20.55 -1.20
N LEU A 37 4.54 19.48 -1.52
CA LEU A 37 3.44 18.96 -0.71
C LEU A 37 3.87 17.91 0.31
N ILE A 38 5.14 17.50 0.29
CA ILE A 38 5.67 16.39 1.10
C ILE A 38 4.88 15.10 0.79
N GLY A 39 4.67 14.86 -0.49
CA GLY A 39 3.91 13.74 -1.02
C GLY A 39 2.39 13.92 -1.05
N LEU A 40 1.72 12.93 -1.64
CA LEU A 40 0.26 12.84 -1.72
C LEU A 40 -0.21 11.50 -1.20
N GLN A 41 -1.35 11.47 -0.53
CA GLN A 41 -1.99 10.21 -0.10
C GLN A 41 -2.28 9.31 -1.32
N ALA A 42 -1.86 8.05 -1.23
CA ALA A 42 -1.85 7.09 -2.32
C ALA A 42 -2.24 5.67 -1.87
N GLN A 43 -3.12 5.58 -0.86
CA GLN A 43 -3.70 4.32 -0.40
C GLN A 43 -4.44 3.62 -1.55
N ALA A 44 -5.28 4.37 -2.28
CA ALA A 44 -5.75 3.99 -3.60
C ALA A 44 -4.81 4.52 -4.70
N PRO A 45 -4.76 3.88 -5.89
CA PRO A 45 -3.85 4.29 -6.97
C PRO A 45 -4.26 5.60 -7.66
N ASN A 46 -5.56 5.93 -7.71
CA ASN A 46 -6.09 7.05 -8.50
C ASN A 46 -6.00 8.45 -7.83
N PRO A 47 -6.16 8.62 -6.50
CA PRO A 47 -6.17 9.94 -5.87
C PRO A 47 -4.97 10.86 -6.19
N PRO A 48 -3.71 10.38 -6.29
CA PRO A 48 -2.60 11.24 -6.68
C PRO A 48 -2.76 11.90 -8.06
N TYR A 49 -3.35 11.18 -9.03
CA TYR A 49 -3.61 11.73 -10.37
C TYR A 49 -4.59 12.90 -10.32
N VAL A 50 -5.70 12.74 -9.59
CA VAL A 50 -6.70 13.80 -9.39
C VAL A 50 -6.10 14.97 -8.59
N GLY A 51 -5.32 14.65 -7.55
CA GLY A 51 -4.63 15.63 -6.72
C GLY A 51 -3.64 16.51 -7.50
N LEU A 52 -2.89 15.93 -8.43
CA LEU A 52 -1.98 16.68 -9.29
C LEU A 52 -2.73 17.43 -10.41
N TRP A 53 -3.77 16.82 -11.00
CA TRP A 53 -4.59 17.50 -12.01
C TRP A 53 -5.22 18.79 -11.48
N THR A 54 -5.74 18.78 -10.25
CA THR A 54 -6.33 19.96 -9.60
C THR A 54 -5.33 21.09 -9.30
N ARG A 55 -4.02 20.79 -9.28
CA ARG A 55 -2.96 21.71 -8.85
C ARG A 55 -2.03 22.16 -9.98
N LEU A 56 -1.90 21.38 -11.05
CA LEU A 56 -0.93 21.60 -12.12
C LEU A 56 -1.59 22.00 -13.43
N GLN A 57 -1.03 23.01 -14.09
CA GLN A 57 -1.43 23.39 -15.44
C GLN A 57 -0.91 22.35 -16.43
N GLY A 58 -1.76 21.90 -17.36
CA GLY A 58 -1.35 20.94 -18.39
C GLY A 58 -0.97 19.55 -17.88
N PHE A 59 -1.44 19.16 -16.69
CA PHE A 59 -1.20 17.81 -16.16
C PHE A 59 -1.69 16.74 -17.13
N ARG A 60 -0.89 15.68 -17.26
CA ARG A 60 -1.15 14.50 -18.09
C ARG A 60 -0.84 13.26 -17.25
N PRO A 61 -1.79 12.30 -17.08
CA PRO A 61 -1.57 11.11 -16.26
C PRO A 61 -0.30 10.34 -16.62
N GLU A 62 0.06 10.30 -17.90
CA GLU A 62 1.22 9.56 -18.42
C GLU A 62 2.54 10.11 -17.89
N ARG A 63 2.58 11.38 -17.47
CA ARG A 63 3.78 11.96 -16.82
C ARG A 63 3.99 11.36 -15.44
N LEU A 64 2.91 11.22 -14.65
CA LEU A 64 3.01 10.58 -13.35
C LEU A 64 3.24 9.07 -13.46
N ALA A 65 2.54 8.41 -14.39
CA ALA A 65 2.71 6.99 -14.63
C ALA A 65 4.18 6.65 -14.95
N ARG A 66 4.82 7.44 -15.83
CA ARG A 66 6.25 7.30 -16.14
C ARG A 66 7.15 7.40 -14.91
N ARG A 67 6.90 8.38 -14.03
CA ARG A 67 7.64 8.56 -12.78
C ARG A 67 7.50 7.38 -11.81
N ILE A 68 6.33 6.75 -11.81
CA ILE A 68 6.11 5.54 -11.00
C ILE A 68 6.87 4.35 -11.62
N THR A 69 6.79 4.18 -12.95
CA THR A 69 7.42 3.04 -13.63
C THR A 69 8.95 3.13 -13.68
N ASP A 70 9.50 4.34 -13.82
CA ASP A 70 10.96 4.59 -13.76
C ASP A 70 11.50 4.67 -12.32
N ARG A 71 10.62 4.53 -11.32
CA ARG A 71 10.90 4.57 -9.87
C ARG A 71 11.40 5.91 -9.34
N SER A 72 11.26 6.99 -10.08
CA SER A 72 11.54 8.35 -9.58
C SER A 72 10.42 8.91 -8.70
N ALA A 73 9.23 8.29 -8.70
CA ALA A 73 8.18 8.46 -7.69
C ALA A 73 7.82 7.10 -7.06
N VAL A 74 7.73 7.07 -5.72
CA VAL A 74 7.60 5.85 -4.92
C VAL A 74 6.34 5.91 -4.07
N ARG A 75 5.57 4.82 -4.05
CA ARG A 75 4.45 4.62 -3.11
C ARG A 75 4.94 3.86 -1.90
N ILE A 76 4.89 4.48 -0.72
CA ILE A 76 5.46 3.90 0.50
C ILE A 76 4.71 4.39 1.75
N ALA A 77 4.65 3.56 2.79
CA ALA A 77 4.14 3.96 4.10
C ALA A 77 5.02 5.05 4.72
N LEU A 78 4.41 6.18 5.08
CA LEU A 78 5.07 7.33 5.73
C LEU A 78 4.19 7.88 6.87
N MET A 79 3.82 9.16 6.82
CA MET A 79 3.08 9.85 7.87
C MET A 79 1.81 9.09 8.25
N ARG A 80 1.61 8.88 9.56
CA ARG A 80 0.46 8.15 10.11
C ARG A 80 0.33 6.69 9.61
N SER A 81 1.43 6.07 9.17
CA SER A 81 1.42 4.71 8.59
C SER A 81 0.53 4.55 7.33
N THR A 82 0.26 5.65 6.63
CA THR A 82 -0.52 5.64 5.39
C THR A 82 0.40 5.65 4.17
N ILE A 83 -0.06 5.05 3.07
CA ILE A 83 0.70 5.03 1.81
C ILE A 83 0.67 6.42 1.19
N HIS A 84 1.86 6.98 0.97
CA HIS A 84 2.06 8.23 0.25
C HIS A 84 2.82 7.97 -1.04
N LEU A 85 2.53 8.78 -2.06
CA LEU A 85 3.35 8.93 -3.24
C LEU A 85 4.29 10.12 -3.03
N VAL A 86 5.60 9.86 -3.06
CA VAL A 86 6.68 10.85 -2.89
C VAL A 86 7.69 10.70 -4.02
N THR A 87 8.59 11.67 -4.20
CA THR A 87 9.75 11.46 -5.08
C THR A 87 10.72 10.46 -4.45
N ALA A 88 11.57 9.82 -5.25
CA ALA A 88 12.61 8.92 -4.74
C ALA A 88 13.57 9.65 -3.78
N ARG A 89 13.89 10.92 -4.07
CA ARG A 89 14.70 11.79 -3.20
C ARG A 89 14.06 11.98 -1.83
N ASP A 90 12.79 12.39 -1.80
CA ASP A 90 12.06 12.58 -0.54
C ASP A 90 11.85 11.26 0.19
N CYS A 91 11.68 10.15 -0.52
CA CYS A 91 11.60 8.83 0.11
C CYS A 91 12.85 8.54 0.96
N VAL A 92 14.05 8.82 0.43
CA VAL A 92 15.32 8.60 1.15
C VAL A 92 15.44 9.52 2.38
N ALA A 93 14.90 10.74 2.31
CA ALA A 93 14.92 11.67 3.44
C ALA A 93 13.85 11.36 4.50
N LEU A 94 12.62 11.08 4.08
CA LEU A 94 11.45 10.93 4.95
C LEU A 94 11.35 9.55 5.59
N ARG A 95 11.67 8.48 4.86
CA ARG A 95 11.46 7.12 5.37
C ARG A 95 12.25 6.83 6.66
N PRO A 96 13.55 7.17 6.79
CA PRO A 96 14.29 6.94 8.03
C PRO A 96 13.72 7.70 9.22
N LEU A 97 13.18 8.91 9.01
CA LEU A 97 12.56 9.70 10.07
C LEU A 97 11.25 9.07 10.56
N MET A 98 10.49 8.44 9.66
CA MET A 98 9.23 7.78 10.00
C MET A 98 9.41 6.38 10.56
N GLN A 99 10.50 5.68 10.20
CA GLN A 99 10.74 4.27 10.52
C GLN A 99 10.55 3.95 12.02
N PRO A 100 11.11 4.70 13.00
CA PRO A 100 10.93 4.37 14.42
C PRO A 100 9.48 4.49 14.90
N VAL A 101 8.69 5.39 14.31
CA VAL A 101 7.27 5.56 14.64
C VAL A 101 6.46 4.40 14.07
N LEU A 102 6.78 3.99 12.83
CA LEU A 102 6.14 2.86 12.17
C LEU A 102 6.41 1.54 12.90
N GLU A 103 7.67 1.31 13.28
CA GLU A 103 8.08 0.13 14.05
C GLU A 103 7.38 0.07 15.41
N ARG A 104 7.34 1.18 16.16
CA ARG A 104 6.59 1.24 17.42
C ARG A 104 5.10 0.95 17.25
N GLY A 105 4.51 1.38 16.13
CA GLY A 105 3.13 1.06 15.79
C GLY A 105 2.89 -0.44 15.60
N LEU A 106 3.88 -1.13 15.00
CA LEU A 106 3.84 -2.57 14.78
C LEU A 106 4.08 -3.37 16.07
N THR A 107 5.06 -2.96 16.88
CA THR A 107 5.41 -3.62 18.16
C THR A 107 4.48 -3.26 19.32
N GLY A 108 3.43 -2.47 19.07
CA GLY A 108 2.42 -2.09 20.05
C GLY A 108 1.46 -3.23 20.39
N ARG A 109 0.15 -2.96 20.43
CA ARG A 109 -0.89 -3.95 20.81
C ARG A 109 -0.84 -5.25 19.98
N VAL A 110 -0.42 -5.17 18.72
CA VAL A 110 -0.33 -6.29 17.78
C VAL A 110 1.04 -7.02 17.85
N GLY A 111 2.06 -6.42 18.47
CA GLY A 111 3.43 -6.94 18.46
C GLY A 111 3.58 -8.32 19.11
N ARG A 112 2.78 -8.62 20.15
CA ARG A 112 2.78 -9.93 20.81
C ARG A 112 2.27 -11.05 19.90
N GLU A 113 1.34 -10.74 19.00
CA GLU A 113 0.82 -11.70 18.02
C GLU A 113 1.80 -11.93 16.86
N LEU A 114 2.82 -11.06 16.73
CA LEU A 114 3.88 -11.16 15.73
C LEU A 114 5.17 -11.77 16.30
N GLU A 115 5.20 -12.18 17.58
CA GLU A 115 6.34 -12.88 18.18
C GLU A 115 6.60 -14.21 17.45
N GLY A 116 7.81 -14.40 16.93
CA GLY A 116 8.17 -15.55 16.10
C GLY A 116 7.91 -15.36 14.60
N ILE A 117 7.29 -14.25 14.18
CA ILE A 117 7.17 -13.87 12.76
C ILE A 117 8.40 -13.07 12.34
N ASP A 118 9.25 -13.64 11.48
CA ASP A 118 10.40 -12.93 10.91
C ASP A 118 9.91 -11.73 10.07
N GLY A 119 10.23 -10.52 10.51
CA GLY A 119 9.89 -9.27 9.83
C GLY A 119 10.54 -9.09 8.45
N ARG A 120 11.46 -9.99 8.05
CA ARG A 120 12.03 -10.05 6.70
C ARG A 120 11.22 -10.89 5.72
N SER A 121 10.16 -11.57 6.18
CA SER A 121 9.20 -12.26 5.32
C SER A 121 8.34 -11.23 4.58
N SER A 122 8.95 -10.52 3.63
CA SER A 122 8.32 -9.51 2.77
C SER A 122 7.06 -10.10 2.13
N GLN A 123 5.91 -9.87 2.76
CA GLN A 123 4.57 -10.20 2.25
C GLN A 123 4.18 -9.29 1.07
N THR A 124 5.09 -8.44 0.61
CA THR A 124 4.92 -7.70 -0.63
C THR A 124 5.61 -8.48 -1.74
N THR A 125 4.82 -8.97 -2.70
CA THR A 125 5.37 -9.42 -3.98
C THR A 125 6.08 -8.25 -4.67
N ARG A 126 7.01 -8.53 -5.61
CA ARG A 126 7.80 -7.52 -6.34
C ARG A 126 6.95 -6.43 -7.03
N ASN A 127 5.65 -6.67 -7.20
CA ASN A 127 4.68 -5.78 -7.85
C ASN A 127 3.75 -5.05 -6.85
N GLY A 128 3.99 -5.16 -5.53
CA GLY A 128 3.18 -4.49 -4.50
C GLY A 128 1.83 -5.13 -4.22
N MET A 129 1.53 -6.30 -4.80
CA MET A 129 0.37 -7.11 -4.38
C MET A 129 0.71 -7.85 -3.10
N VAL A 130 -0.16 -7.71 -2.11
CA VAL A 130 -0.13 -8.49 -0.88
C VAL A 130 -0.88 -9.80 -1.16
N PRO A 131 -0.27 -10.97 -0.92
CA PRO A 131 -0.98 -12.26 -0.95
C PRO A 131 -2.24 -12.22 -0.09
N GLY A 132 -3.22 -13.06 -0.40
CA GLY A 132 -4.39 -13.19 0.46
C GLY A 132 -3.99 -13.76 1.83
N ALA A 133 -4.71 -13.41 2.87
CA ALA A 133 -4.47 -13.92 4.22
C ALA A 133 -5.26 -15.21 4.45
N LEU A 134 -4.60 -16.23 5.03
CA LEU A 134 -5.26 -17.34 5.70
C LEU A 134 -5.44 -16.98 7.17
N LEU A 135 -6.67 -17.12 7.67
CA LEU A 135 -6.97 -16.96 9.09
C LEU A 135 -7.42 -18.32 9.66
N ALA A 136 -6.86 -18.70 10.80
CA ALA A 136 -7.32 -19.84 11.60
C ALA A 136 -7.62 -19.32 13.02
N ASP A 137 -8.77 -19.66 13.57
CA ASP A 137 -9.26 -19.15 14.86
C ASP A 137 -9.28 -17.61 14.97
N GLY A 138 -9.43 -16.91 13.84
CA GLY A 138 -9.37 -15.45 13.78
C GLY A 138 -7.95 -14.85 13.79
N PHE A 139 -6.91 -15.68 13.83
CA PHE A 139 -5.50 -15.26 13.79
C PHE A 139 -4.86 -15.53 12.43
N PHE A 140 -3.89 -14.69 12.06
CA PHE A 140 -3.12 -14.88 10.83
C PHE A 140 -2.33 -16.19 10.87
N ALA A 141 -2.66 -17.12 9.98
CA ALA A 141 -2.09 -18.46 9.94
C ALA A 141 -1.24 -18.71 8.67
N GLY A 142 -1.22 -17.78 7.72
CA GLY A 142 -0.44 -17.91 6.50
C GLY A 142 -0.91 -17.01 5.37
N THR A 143 -0.34 -17.23 4.19
CA THR A 143 -0.73 -16.51 2.98
C THR A 143 -1.24 -17.46 1.90
N TRP A 144 -1.95 -16.93 0.92
CA TRP A 144 -2.33 -17.70 -0.26
C TRP A 144 -2.28 -16.85 -1.54
N LYS A 145 -2.17 -17.54 -2.67
CA LYS A 145 -2.26 -16.96 -4.01
C LYS A 145 -2.96 -17.92 -4.96
N ILE A 146 -3.54 -17.37 -6.03
CA ILE A 146 -4.11 -18.18 -7.12
C ILE A 146 -3.19 -18.11 -8.32
N THR A 147 -2.77 -19.27 -8.81
CA THR A 147 -2.05 -19.43 -10.08
C THR A 147 -2.97 -20.06 -11.11
N ARG A 148 -2.98 -19.51 -12.32
CA ARG A 148 -3.80 -19.98 -13.44
C ARG A 148 -2.89 -20.62 -14.49
N ALA A 149 -3.07 -21.91 -14.78
CA ALA A 149 -2.33 -22.60 -15.84
C ALA A 149 -3.21 -22.65 -17.10
N GLY A 150 -2.97 -21.73 -18.04
CA GLY A 150 -3.76 -21.63 -19.28
C GLY A 150 -5.24 -21.33 -19.00
N GLN A 151 -6.14 -21.91 -19.79
CA GLN A 151 -7.60 -21.82 -19.56
C GLN A 151 -8.17 -23.00 -18.75
N ALA A 152 -7.42 -24.09 -18.57
CA ALA A 152 -7.94 -25.34 -18.04
C ALA A 152 -8.07 -25.39 -16.51
N SER A 153 -7.11 -24.82 -15.76
CA SER A 153 -7.10 -24.96 -14.30
C SER A 153 -6.77 -23.67 -13.55
N ALA A 154 -7.20 -23.65 -12.28
CA ALA A 154 -6.83 -22.66 -11.28
C ALA A 154 -6.41 -23.37 -9.99
N THR A 155 -5.19 -23.09 -9.54
CA THR A 155 -4.62 -23.67 -8.32
C THR A 155 -4.51 -22.58 -7.24
N LEU A 156 -5.09 -22.81 -6.08
CA LEU A 156 -4.87 -22.00 -4.87
C LEU A 156 -3.69 -22.61 -4.10
N VAL A 157 -2.61 -21.85 -3.96
CA VAL A 157 -1.44 -22.25 -3.18
C VAL A 157 -1.48 -21.54 -1.84
N VAL A 158 -1.56 -22.32 -0.76
CA VAL A 158 -1.58 -21.85 0.63
C VAL A 158 -0.21 -22.12 1.24
N GLU A 159 0.39 -21.08 1.83
CA GLU A 159 1.68 -21.11 2.51
C GLU A 159 1.45 -20.78 4.00
N PRO A 160 1.27 -21.79 4.87
CA PRO A 160 1.10 -21.60 6.32
C PRO A 160 2.34 -20.96 6.96
N TYR A 161 2.14 -20.25 8.06
CA TYR A 161 3.21 -19.60 8.81
C TYR A 161 3.39 -20.23 10.20
N GLY A 162 4.66 -20.53 10.57
CA GLY A 162 4.99 -21.04 11.90
C GLY A 162 4.57 -22.49 12.11
N ARG A 163 3.41 -22.72 12.76
CA ARG A 163 2.96 -24.09 13.05
C ARG A 163 2.36 -24.77 11.82
N ARG A 164 2.54 -26.08 11.72
CA ARG A 164 1.80 -26.89 10.75
C ARG A 164 0.32 -26.88 11.13
N LEU A 165 -0.55 -26.64 10.14
CA LEU A 165 -1.99 -26.76 10.32
C LEU A 165 -2.34 -28.15 10.84
N THR A 166 -3.34 -28.22 11.72
CA THR A 166 -3.88 -29.52 12.12
C THR A 166 -4.53 -30.19 10.90
N LYS A 167 -4.83 -31.50 11.00
CA LYS A 167 -5.53 -32.19 9.91
C LYS A 167 -6.91 -31.56 9.65
N GLU A 168 -7.56 -31.09 10.71
CA GLU A 168 -8.87 -30.43 10.67
C GLU A 168 -8.76 -29.07 9.97
N ASP A 169 -7.86 -28.19 10.45
CA ASP A 169 -7.62 -26.88 9.82
C ASP A 169 -7.25 -27.00 8.34
N ALA A 170 -6.45 -28.02 7.99
CA ALA A 170 -6.04 -28.27 6.60
C ALA A 170 -7.23 -28.70 5.72
N ALA A 171 -8.17 -29.48 6.26
CA ALA A 171 -9.37 -29.89 5.55
C ALA A 171 -10.32 -28.70 5.34
N GLU A 172 -10.57 -27.90 6.39
CA GLU A 172 -11.39 -26.68 6.31
C GLU A 172 -10.80 -25.65 5.35
N THR A 173 -9.48 -25.43 5.42
CA THR A 173 -8.75 -24.56 4.49
C THR A 173 -8.89 -25.04 3.05
N THR A 174 -8.88 -26.36 2.82
CA THR A 174 -9.06 -26.95 1.49
C THR A 174 -10.48 -26.71 0.98
N GLU A 175 -11.49 -26.93 1.81
CA GLU A 175 -12.89 -26.73 1.44
C GLU A 175 -13.19 -25.25 1.11
N GLU A 176 -12.77 -24.32 1.97
CA GLU A 176 -12.90 -22.88 1.72
C GLU A 176 -12.14 -22.47 0.45
N GLY A 177 -10.93 -23.01 0.27
CA GLY A 177 -10.11 -22.78 -0.92
C GLY A 177 -10.81 -23.20 -2.23
N LEU A 178 -11.50 -24.34 -2.22
CA LEU A 178 -12.29 -24.82 -3.36
C LEU A 178 -13.51 -23.90 -3.61
N ARG A 179 -14.22 -23.47 -2.56
CA ARG A 179 -15.33 -22.51 -2.70
C ARG A 179 -14.85 -21.18 -3.30
N LEU A 180 -13.69 -20.70 -2.88
CA LEU A 180 -13.06 -19.50 -3.46
C LEU A 180 -12.71 -19.70 -4.94
N LEU A 181 -12.12 -20.83 -5.31
CA LEU A 181 -11.78 -21.14 -6.71
C LEU A 181 -13.03 -21.24 -7.60
N ALA A 182 -14.10 -21.85 -7.11
CA ALA A 182 -15.39 -21.90 -7.79
C ALA A 182 -15.97 -20.50 -8.05
N PHE A 183 -15.79 -19.56 -7.12
CA PHE A 183 -16.24 -18.19 -7.30
C PHE A 183 -15.39 -17.39 -8.31
N VAL A 184 -14.06 -17.47 -8.21
CA VAL A 184 -13.14 -16.62 -9.00
C VAL A 184 -12.69 -17.22 -10.34
N ALA A 185 -12.99 -18.49 -10.56
CA ALA A 185 -12.66 -19.25 -11.75
C ALA A 185 -13.67 -20.40 -11.98
N PRO A 186 -14.98 -20.12 -12.12
CA PRO A 186 -16.03 -21.14 -12.17
C PRO A 186 -15.84 -22.15 -13.32
N ASP A 187 -15.31 -21.70 -14.46
CA ASP A 187 -15.18 -22.50 -15.68
C ASP A 187 -13.86 -23.28 -15.76
N ARG A 188 -13.23 -23.60 -14.63
CA ARG A 188 -11.91 -24.22 -14.56
C ARG A 188 -11.88 -25.36 -13.58
N GLU A 189 -10.95 -26.29 -13.77
CA GLU A 189 -10.63 -27.28 -12.75
C GLU A 189 -9.94 -26.61 -11.55
N HIS A 190 -10.31 -27.04 -10.34
CA HIS A 190 -9.85 -26.44 -9.09
C HIS A 190 -8.91 -27.37 -8.33
N GLU A 191 -7.76 -26.84 -7.94
CA GLU A 191 -6.80 -27.54 -7.07
C GLU A 191 -6.41 -26.64 -5.90
N VAL A 192 -6.40 -27.19 -4.68
CA VAL A 192 -5.84 -26.52 -3.50
C VAL A 192 -4.57 -27.23 -3.08
N ARG A 193 -3.49 -26.46 -2.91
CA ARG A 193 -2.18 -26.98 -2.50
C ARG A 193 -1.70 -26.29 -1.24
N LEU A 194 -1.59 -27.05 -0.16
CA LEU A 194 -0.99 -26.61 1.10
C LEU A 194 0.50 -26.95 1.11
N THR A 195 1.37 -25.95 1.23
CA THR A 195 2.81 -26.17 1.38
C THR A 195 3.18 -26.47 2.83
N PRO A 196 4.37 -27.04 3.10
CA PRO A 196 4.93 -27.01 4.45
C PRO A 196 5.01 -25.57 4.99
N PRO A 197 4.91 -25.38 6.32
CA PRO A 197 5.03 -24.06 6.93
C PRO A 197 6.42 -23.47 6.69
N ARG A 198 6.49 -22.14 6.56
CA ARG A 198 7.74 -21.37 6.57
C ARG A 198 8.16 -20.96 7.96
#